data_AF-A0A9P0FQN6-F1
#
_entry.id   AF-A0A9P0FQN6-F1
#
_cell.length_a   1.000
_cell.length_b   1.000
_cell.length_c   1.000
_cell.angle_alpha   90.00
_cell.angle_beta   90.00
_cell.angle_gamma   90.00
#
_symmetry.space_group_name_H-M   'P 1'
#
loop_
_entity.id
_entity.type
_entity.pdbx_description
1 polymer ?
#
loop_
_entity_poly.entity_id
_entity_poly.type
_entity_poly.pdbx_seq_one_letter_code
_entity_poly.pdbx_strand_id
1 'polypeptide(L)'
;MWQNPGVYPGDQNQGGYPQGGYPQGPGYPPPPQGGYPQGGYPQGGYPQGGGYPPGGFPQQGYPPPPQGYPAYGAGYGEPAGYAPPPGAVGEDGEVKGFDFSEQSIRRSFIRKVYAILMCQLLVTMSFIALFLFHAPTRNWAHRNSWLFWVAFAVVFVCLIVMACCGDVRRQAPMNFIFLGIFTVAESFLLGVTSSVYAVDAVMMAVGITAAVCLALTLFAFQTKWDFTVMGGFLLCATVVLLVFGIVAIFIPGNKIVTLVYASIGALIFSLYLVYDTQLMMGGKHKYSISPEEYIFAALNLYLDIINIFLYILTIIGAARD
;
A
#
# COMPACT_ATOMS: atom_id res chain seq x y z
N MET A 1 -13.17 -30.67 36.00
CA MET A 1 -12.97 -32.05 36.48
C MET A 1 -13.45 -32.96 35.36
N TRP A 2 -12.54 -33.55 34.57
CA TRP A 2 -12.06 -34.95 34.75
C TRP A 2 -13.23 -35.94 34.54
N GLN A 3 -13.25 -36.96 33.67
CA GLN A 3 -12.22 -37.76 33.00
C GLN A 3 -12.85 -38.64 31.89
N ASN A 4 -12.10 -38.86 30.82
CA ASN A 4 -12.12 -40.04 29.94
C ASN A 4 -11.60 -41.26 30.74
N PRO A 5 -12.00 -42.54 30.55
CA PRO A 5 -11.44 -43.44 29.52
C PRO A 5 -12.49 -44.49 29.02
N GLY A 6 -12.39 -45.24 27.92
CA GLY A 6 -11.27 -45.90 27.26
C GLY A 6 -11.57 -47.41 27.16
N VAL A 7 -11.28 -47.99 25.98
CA VAL A 7 -10.86 -49.39 25.74
C VAL A 7 -11.94 -50.47 25.45
N TYR A 8 -11.71 -51.14 24.31
CA TYR A 8 -12.38 -52.29 23.68
C TYR A 8 -12.04 -53.67 24.32
N PRO A 9 -12.87 -54.69 24.04
CA PRO A 9 -12.36 -55.94 23.42
C PRO A 9 -13.27 -56.40 22.24
N GLY A 10 -12.76 -56.85 21.08
CA GLY A 10 -12.38 -58.26 20.77
C GLY A 10 -13.62 -59.18 20.81
N ASP A 11 -14.07 -59.92 19.80
CA ASP A 11 -13.34 -60.63 18.74
C ASP A 11 -14.32 -61.26 17.70
N GLN A 12 -13.77 -61.59 16.51
CA GLN A 12 -14.18 -62.65 15.57
C GLN A 12 -15.30 -62.49 14.51
N ASN A 13 -14.81 -62.46 13.26
CA ASN A 13 -15.14 -63.30 12.10
C ASN A 13 -15.92 -62.72 10.88
N GLN A 14 -15.17 -62.67 9.78
CA GLN A 14 -15.52 -63.02 8.38
C GLN A 14 -16.64 -62.25 7.64
N GLY A 15 -16.21 -61.51 6.61
CA GLY A 15 -17.06 -61.11 5.49
C GLY A 15 -16.37 -60.09 4.61
N GLY A 16 -15.90 -60.51 3.43
CA GLY A 16 -15.18 -59.65 2.48
C GLY A 16 -16.04 -58.50 1.94
N TYR A 17 -15.42 -57.33 1.79
CA TYR A 17 -16.03 -56.16 1.17
C TYR A 17 -15.63 -56.06 -0.31
N PRO A 18 -16.58 -55.88 -1.26
CA PRO A 18 -16.26 -55.58 -2.65
C PRO A 18 -15.89 -54.09 -2.82
N GLN A 19 -14.74 -53.83 -3.45
CA GLN A 19 -14.37 -52.50 -3.93
C GLN A 19 -15.20 -52.14 -5.17
N GLY A 20 -16.09 -51.16 -5.03
CA GLY A 20 -16.80 -50.53 -6.14
C GLY A 20 -15.90 -49.52 -6.86
N GLY A 21 -15.69 -49.75 -8.16
CA GLY A 21 -14.92 -48.88 -9.06
C GLY A 21 -15.69 -47.64 -9.51
N TYR A 22 -14.95 -46.56 -9.74
CA TYR A 22 -15.45 -45.34 -10.38
C TYR A 22 -15.45 -45.49 -11.91
N PRO A 23 -16.43 -44.91 -12.65
CA PRO A 23 -16.52 -45.05 -14.10
C PRO A 23 -15.39 -44.34 -14.85
N GLN A 24 -14.81 -45.02 -15.85
CA GLN A 24 -13.85 -44.44 -16.79
C GLN A 24 -14.57 -43.57 -17.85
N GLY A 25 -14.19 -42.30 -17.96
CA GLY A 25 -14.57 -41.43 -19.07
C GLY A 25 -13.73 -41.73 -20.34
N PRO A 26 -14.25 -41.41 -21.54
CA PRO A 26 -13.57 -41.73 -22.79
C PRO A 26 -12.25 -40.96 -22.96
N GLY A 27 -11.18 -41.70 -23.24
CA GLY A 27 -9.82 -41.19 -23.37
C GLY A 27 -9.62 -40.27 -24.58
N TYR A 28 -8.72 -39.29 -24.43
CA TYR A 28 -8.25 -38.47 -25.53
C TYR A 28 -7.35 -39.29 -26.48
N PRO A 29 -7.47 -39.10 -27.81
CA PRO A 29 -6.59 -39.76 -28.77
C PRO A 29 -5.17 -39.15 -28.72
N PRO A 30 -4.11 -39.95 -29.00
CA PRO A 30 -2.74 -39.45 -29.08
C PRO A 30 -2.53 -38.56 -30.32
N PRO A 31 -1.61 -37.57 -30.26
CA PRO A 31 -1.35 -36.70 -31.41
C PRO A 31 -0.64 -37.45 -32.56
N PRO A 32 -0.85 -37.05 -33.82
CA PRO A 32 -0.22 -37.69 -34.97
C PRO A 32 1.28 -37.42 -35.04
N GLN A 33 2.07 -38.45 -35.38
CA GLN A 33 3.46 -38.31 -35.81
C GLN A 33 3.51 -37.65 -37.19
N GLY A 34 3.60 -36.32 -37.23
CA GLY A 34 3.88 -35.54 -38.43
C GLY A 34 5.37 -35.23 -38.52
N GLY A 35 6.05 -35.76 -39.54
CA GLY A 35 7.42 -35.43 -39.88
C GLY A 35 7.54 -34.00 -40.41
N TYR A 36 8.55 -33.27 -39.95
CA TYR A 36 8.90 -31.93 -40.43
C TYR A 36 10.00 -32.06 -41.50
N PRO A 37 9.91 -31.34 -42.64
CA PRO A 37 10.97 -31.33 -43.65
C PRO A 37 12.19 -30.53 -43.19
N GLN A 38 13.38 -31.07 -43.42
CA GLN A 38 14.66 -30.37 -43.22
C GLN A 38 14.78 -29.19 -44.20
N GLY A 39 14.72 -27.96 -43.68
CA GLY A 39 15.14 -26.75 -44.37
C GLY A 39 16.63 -26.51 -44.12
N GLY A 40 17.44 -26.58 -45.19
CA GLY A 40 18.88 -26.33 -45.15
C GLY A 40 19.22 -24.85 -44.97
N TYR A 41 20.20 -24.58 -44.11
CA TYR A 41 20.84 -23.27 -43.97
C TYR A 41 22.16 -23.26 -44.76
N PRO A 42 22.46 -22.21 -45.56
CA PRO A 42 23.68 -22.16 -46.36
C PRO A 42 24.93 -21.88 -45.50
N GLN A 43 26.01 -22.60 -45.81
CA GLN A 43 27.36 -22.36 -45.29
C GLN A 43 27.89 -20.99 -45.73
N GLY A 44 28.22 -20.12 -44.77
CA GLY A 44 29.01 -18.91 -44.97
C GLY A 44 30.49 -19.19 -44.69
N GLY A 45 31.34 -18.99 -45.69
CA GLY A 45 32.77 -19.26 -45.67
C GLY A 45 33.60 -18.30 -44.79
N TYR A 46 34.72 -18.83 -44.31
CA TYR A 46 35.73 -18.14 -43.52
C TYR A 46 36.61 -17.24 -44.41
N PRO A 47 37.00 -16.03 -43.97
CA PRO A 47 38.16 -15.34 -44.52
C PRO A 47 39.44 -15.81 -43.81
N GLN A 48 40.45 -16.16 -44.59
CA GLN A 48 41.82 -16.41 -44.15
C GLN A 48 42.55 -15.12 -43.76
N GLY A 49 43.41 -15.22 -42.73
CA GLY A 49 44.80 -14.74 -42.81
C GLY A 49 45.13 -13.39 -42.17
N GLY A 50 45.94 -13.43 -41.11
CA GLY A 50 46.70 -12.29 -40.58
C GLY A 50 47.43 -12.64 -39.28
N GLY A 51 48.68 -13.11 -39.39
CA GLY A 51 49.45 -13.68 -38.28
C GLY A 51 50.18 -12.67 -37.39
N TYR A 52 50.54 -13.11 -36.18
CA TYR A 52 51.59 -12.54 -35.31
C TYR A 52 52.30 -13.66 -34.52
N PRO A 53 53.59 -13.50 -34.15
CA PRO A 53 54.52 -14.59 -33.85
C PRO A 53 54.48 -15.10 -32.37
N PRO A 54 55.06 -16.28 -32.08
CA PRO A 54 54.99 -16.90 -30.75
C PRO A 54 56.06 -16.33 -29.79
N GLY A 55 55.62 -15.66 -28.72
CA GLY A 55 56.44 -15.30 -27.57
C GLY A 55 56.16 -16.23 -26.39
N GLY A 56 57.15 -17.05 -26.03
CA GLY A 56 57.09 -17.90 -24.85
C GLY A 56 57.31 -17.11 -23.56
N PHE A 57 56.57 -17.45 -22.50
CA PHE A 57 56.85 -17.02 -21.13
C PHE A 57 56.78 -18.24 -20.18
N PRO A 58 57.66 -18.32 -19.16
CA PRO A 58 57.90 -19.54 -18.40
C PRO A 58 56.92 -19.72 -17.22
N GLN A 59 56.68 -20.99 -16.84
CA GLN A 59 55.96 -21.38 -15.63
C GLN A 59 56.68 -20.84 -14.38
N GLN A 60 55.97 -20.06 -13.56
CA GLN A 60 56.45 -19.61 -12.25
C GLN A 60 55.71 -20.39 -11.16
N GLY A 61 56.48 -21.13 -10.36
CA GLY A 61 56.00 -22.06 -9.34
C GLY A 61 55.38 -21.37 -8.12
N TYR A 62 54.46 -22.09 -7.49
CA TYR A 62 53.85 -21.71 -6.22
C TYR A 62 54.88 -21.73 -5.08
N PRO A 63 54.88 -20.72 -4.18
CA PRO A 63 55.73 -20.75 -2.99
C PRO A 63 55.17 -21.73 -1.92
N PRO A 64 56.04 -22.41 -1.15
CA PRO A 64 55.64 -23.34 -0.10
C PRO A 64 55.11 -22.61 1.17
N PRO A 65 54.30 -23.28 2.01
CA PRO A 65 53.73 -22.67 3.20
C PRO A 65 54.79 -22.47 4.30
N PRO A 66 54.72 -21.40 5.12
CA PRO A 66 55.62 -21.21 6.25
C PRO A 66 55.35 -22.22 7.38
N GLN A 67 56.40 -22.91 7.82
CA GLN A 67 56.41 -23.71 9.05
C GLN A 67 56.70 -22.83 10.28
N GLY A 68 55.86 -22.98 11.31
CA GLY A 68 56.27 -22.93 12.71
C GLY A 68 55.85 -21.70 13.52
N TYR A 69 54.87 -21.87 14.42
CA TYR A 69 54.80 -21.22 15.74
C TYR A 69 54.02 -22.15 16.72
N PRO A 70 54.29 -22.07 18.04
CA PRO A 70 54.06 -23.17 18.99
C PRO A 70 52.61 -23.29 19.46
N ALA A 71 52.26 -24.51 19.89
CA ALA A 71 50.96 -24.85 20.46
C ALA A 71 50.80 -24.32 21.90
N TYR A 72 49.78 -23.49 22.15
CA TYR A 72 49.17 -23.28 23.47
C TYR A 72 47.68 -22.89 23.37
N GLY A 73 46.82 -23.74 23.96
CA GLY A 73 45.69 -23.40 24.84
C GLY A 73 44.57 -22.43 24.41
N ALA A 74 43.37 -23.01 24.24
CA ALA A 74 42.05 -22.55 24.70
C ALA A 74 41.59 -21.08 24.48
N GLY A 75 40.47 -20.93 23.76
CA GLY A 75 39.59 -19.74 23.84
C GLY A 75 38.71 -19.59 22.61
N TYR A 76 37.42 -19.95 22.73
CA TYR A 76 36.40 -19.58 21.74
C TYR A 76 36.12 -18.08 21.88
N GLY A 77 36.69 -17.29 20.98
CA GLY A 77 36.34 -15.89 20.77
C GLY A 77 36.22 -15.65 19.27
N GLU A 78 35.01 -15.40 18.79
CA GLU A 78 34.78 -14.93 17.43
C GLU A 78 35.58 -13.64 17.18
N PRO A 79 36.31 -13.51 16.06
CA PRO A 79 36.89 -12.23 15.70
C PRO A 79 35.77 -11.30 15.23
N ALA A 80 35.49 -10.26 16.03
CA ALA A 80 34.73 -9.10 15.61
C ALA A 80 35.47 -8.43 14.43
N GLY A 81 34.93 -8.52 13.22
CA GLY A 81 35.48 -7.77 12.09
C GLY A 81 35.15 -8.24 10.69
N TYR A 82 34.54 -9.41 10.48
CA TYR A 82 34.11 -9.82 9.14
C TYR A 82 32.64 -9.45 8.93
N ALA A 83 32.39 -8.33 8.25
CA ALA A 83 31.06 -8.09 7.68
C ALA A 83 30.82 -9.16 6.61
N PRO A 84 29.81 -10.03 6.76
CA PRO A 84 29.58 -11.08 5.78
C PRO A 84 29.28 -10.47 4.41
N PRO A 85 29.70 -11.14 3.30
CA PRO A 85 29.42 -10.65 1.97
C PRO A 85 27.90 -10.55 1.74
N PRO A 86 27.42 -9.58 0.93
CA PRO A 86 26.01 -9.47 0.60
C PRO A 86 25.47 -10.81 0.09
N GLY A 87 24.45 -11.36 0.77
CA GLY A 87 23.89 -12.67 0.41
C GLY A 87 24.32 -13.85 1.29
N ALA A 88 25.09 -13.63 2.36
CA ALA A 88 25.42 -14.70 3.31
C ALA A 88 24.18 -15.13 4.11
N VAL A 89 23.82 -16.40 3.99
CA VAL A 89 22.77 -17.06 4.77
C VAL A 89 23.34 -17.40 6.15
N GLY A 90 22.75 -16.87 7.22
CA GLY A 90 23.07 -17.25 8.60
C GLY A 90 22.65 -18.69 8.91
N GLU A 91 23.15 -19.26 10.02
CA GLU A 91 22.79 -20.62 10.48
C GLU A 91 21.28 -20.80 10.76
N ASP A 92 20.53 -19.70 10.87
CA ASP A 92 19.08 -19.60 11.00
C ASP A 92 18.32 -19.49 9.66
N GLY A 93 19.03 -19.46 8.53
CA GLY A 93 18.44 -19.25 7.21
C GLY A 93 18.16 -17.78 6.88
N GLU A 94 18.49 -16.83 7.76
CA GLU A 94 18.33 -15.40 7.48
C GLU A 94 19.54 -14.86 6.70
N VAL A 95 19.29 -14.24 5.55
CA VAL A 95 20.34 -13.57 4.78
C VAL A 95 20.71 -12.25 5.46
N LYS A 96 21.81 -12.26 6.23
CA LYS A 96 22.26 -11.08 6.98
C LYS A 96 22.74 -10.00 6.00
N GLY A 97 22.04 -8.86 5.97
CA GLY A 97 22.33 -7.70 5.13
C GLY A 97 21.16 -7.24 4.24
N PHE A 98 20.28 -8.16 3.83
CA PHE A 98 19.08 -7.80 3.04
C PHE A 98 17.99 -7.17 3.91
N ASP A 99 17.75 -7.67 5.12
CA ASP A 99 16.70 -7.19 6.04
C ASP A 99 16.88 -5.71 6.44
N PHE A 100 18.12 -5.28 6.73
CA PHE A 100 18.41 -3.87 7.04
C PHE A 100 18.13 -2.93 5.86
N SER A 101 18.37 -3.38 4.62
CA SER A 101 18.12 -2.60 3.41
C SER A 101 16.61 -2.38 3.20
N GLU A 102 15.79 -3.41 3.38
CA GLU A 102 14.33 -3.28 3.24
C GLU A 102 13.71 -2.37 4.30
N GLN A 103 14.13 -2.50 5.56
CA GLN A 103 13.63 -1.64 6.63
C GLN A 103 14.02 -0.17 6.42
N SER A 104 15.23 0.11 5.96
CA SER A 104 15.68 1.47 5.67
C SER A 104 14.98 2.09 4.46
N ILE A 105 14.73 1.29 3.41
CA ILE A 105 13.90 1.68 2.25
C ILE A 105 12.48 2.01 2.72
N ARG A 106 11.88 1.16 3.57
CA ARG A 106 10.53 1.36 4.09
C ARG A 106 10.41 2.62 4.95
N ARG A 107 11.39 2.88 5.82
CA ARG A 107 11.42 4.13 6.62
C ARG A 107 11.52 5.37 5.74
N SER A 108 12.33 5.30 4.67
CA SER A 108 12.47 6.40 3.70
C SER A 108 11.17 6.63 2.93
N PHE A 109 10.50 5.55 2.53
CA PHE A 109 9.17 5.58 1.93
C PHE A 109 8.13 6.23 2.85
N ILE A 110 7.99 5.76 4.09
CA ILE A 110 7.03 6.30 5.07
C ILE A 110 7.28 7.80 5.29
N ARG A 111 8.54 8.21 5.49
CA ARG A 111 8.90 9.62 5.65
C ARG A 111 8.47 10.45 4.43
N LYS A 112 8.68 9.93 3.22
CA LYS A 112 8.29 10.61 1.98
C LYS A 112 6.77 10.75 1.86
N VAL A 113 6.02 9.69 2.18
CA VAL A 113 4.54 9.72 2.17
C VAL A 113 4.02 10.77 3.16
N TYR A 114 4.46 10.76 4.41
CA TYR A 114 4.03 11.75 5.40
C TYR A 114 4.48 13.18 5.05
N ALA A 115 5.66 13.37 4.45
CA ALA A 115 6.09 14.70 4.01
C ALA A 115 5.16 15.26 2.91
N ILE A 116 4.77 14.41 1.96
CA ILE A 116 3.80 14.76 0.91
C ILE A 116 2.44 15.07 1.54
N LEU A 117 1.94 14.17 2.39
CA LEU A 117 0.67 14.34 3.10
C LEU A 117 0.62 15.65 3.88
N MET A 118 1.66 15.97 4.66
CA MET A 118 1.73 17.21 5.42
C MET A 118 1.70 18.44 4.50
N CYS A 119 2.35 18.39 3.34
CA CYS A 119 2.27 19.46 2.35
C CYS A 119 0.83 19.61 1.81
N GLN A 120 0.15 18.52 1.48
CA GLN A 120 -1.24 18.54 1.02
C GLN A 120 -2.19 19.14 2.07
N LEU A 121 -2.03 18.75 3.33
CA LEU A 121 -2.82 19.27 4.45
C LEU A 121 -2.55 20.75 4.71
N LEU A 122 -1.30 21.22 4.58
CA LEU A 122 -0.97 22.64 4.71
C LEU A 122 -1.58 23.49 3.60
N VAL A 123 -1.55 23.01 2.35
CA VAL A 123 -2.23 23.68 1.23
C VAL A 123 -3.74 23.72 1.50
N THR A 124 -4.32 22.60 1.92
CA THR A 124 -5.75 22.51 2.24
C THR A 124 -6.14 23.49 3.34
N MET A 125 -5.39 23.52 4.44
CA MET A 125 -5.64 24.42 5.56
C MET A 125 -5.51 25.89 5.14
N SER A 126 -4.57 26.21 4.25
CA SER A 126 -4.39 27.56 3.71
C SER A 126 -5.59 28.01 2.89
N PHE A 127 -6.14 27.13 2.05
CA PHE A 127 -7.37 27.41 1.32
C PHE A 127 -8.56 27.57 2.26
N ILE A 128 -8.77 26.64 3.21
CA ILE A 128 -9.84 26.76 4.20
C ILE A 128 -9.74 28.10 4.95
N ALA A 129 -8.56 28.48 5.42
CA ALA A 129 -8.34 29.76 6.08
C ALA A 129 -8.64 30.96 5.16
N LEU A 130 -8.19 30.94 3.91
CA LEU A 130 -8.49 31.97 2.91
C LEU A 130 -10.00 32.15 2.73
N PHE A 131 -10.75 31.07 2.60
CA PHE A 131 -12.20 31.10 2.40
C PHE A 131 -12.98 31.47 3.67
N LEU A 132 -12.46 31.17 4.85
CA LEU A 132 -13.09 31.55 6.12
C LEU A 132 -12.88 33.02 6.48
N PHE A 133 -11.65 33.51 6.34
CA PHE A 133 -11.26 34.82 6.86
C PHE A 133 -11.27 35.93 5.81
N HIS A 134 -11.19 35.61 4.51
CA HIS A 134 -11.21 36.61 3.44
C HIS A 134 -12.56 36.66 2.72
N ALA A 135 -13.47 37.50 3.22
CA ALA A 135 -14.83 37.64 2.70
C ALA A 135 -14.93 37.92 1.18
N PRO A 136 -14.06 38.74 0.55
CA PRO A 136 -14.10 38.94 -0.90
C PRO A 136 -13.87 37.65 -1.70
N THR A 137 -12.93 36.80 -1.29
CA THR A 137 -12.65 35.52 -1.96
C THR A 137 -13.82 34.57 -1.82
N ARG A 138 -14.37 34.45 -0.60
CA ARG A 138 -15.58 33.65 -0.33
C ARG A 138 -16.74 34.08 -1.23
N ASN A 139 -17.06 35.37 -1.23
CA ASN A 139 -18.18 35.91 -2.01
C ASN A 139 -17.96 35.74 -3.52
N TRP A 140 -16.72 35.91 -4.00
CA TRP A 140 -16.37 35.69 -5.39
C TRP A 140 -16.59 34.24 -5.82
N ALA A 141 -16.19 33.26 -5.02
CA ALA A 141 -16.39 31.86 -5.37
C ALA A 141 -17.86 31.44 -5.34
N HIS A 142 -18.64 31.90 -4.36
CA HIS A 142 -20.08 31.63 -4.32
C HIS A 142 -20.83 32.23 -5.52
N ARG A 143 -20.42 33.41 -6.00
CA ARG A 143 -20.96 34.01 -7.24
C ARG A 143 -20.56 33.24 -8.50
N ASN A 144 -19.38 32.63 -8.50
CA ASN A 144 -18.84 31.86 -9.61
C ASN A 144 -18.94 30.35 -9.33
N SER A 145 -20.14 29.87 -9.00
CA SER A 145 -20.35 28.47 -8.57
C SER A 145 -19.94 27.43 -9.63
N TRP A 146 -19.82 27.83 -10.90
CA TRP A 146 -19.28 26.98 -11.97
C TRP A 146 -17.84 26.50 -11.67
N LEU A 147 -17.03 27.30 -10.96
CA LEU A 147 -15.67 26.93 -10.55
C LEU A 147 -15.66 25.73 -9.61
N PHE A 148 -16.68 25.61 -8.75
CA PHE A 148 -16.85 24.45 -7.88
C PHE A 148 -17.01 23.18 -8.71
N TRP A 149 -17.90 23.19 -9.72
CA TRP A 149 -18.11 22.04 -10.59
C TRP A 149 -16.91 21.70 -11.46
N VAL A 150 -16.16 22.71 -11.92
CA VAL A 150 -14.90 22.50 -12.64
C VAL A 150 -13.86 21.85 -11.73
N ALA A 151 -13.67 22.38 -10.51
CA ALA A 151 -12.75 21.79 -9.54
C ALA A 151 -13.14 20.35 -9.19
N PHE A 152 -14.44 20.08 -9.02
CA PHE A 152 -14.98 18.73 -8.78
C PHE A 152 -14.67 17.77 -9.93
N ALA A 153 -14.87 18.21 -11.18
CA ALA A 153 -14.52 17.42 -12.36
C ALA A 153 -13.00 17.15 -12.43
N VAL A 154 -12.17 18.16 -12.14
CA VAL A 154 -10.70 18.02 -12.10
C VAL A 154 -10.27 16.99 -11.04
N VAL A 155 -10.82 17.05 -9.83
CA VAL A 155 -10.56 16.07 -8.77
C VAL A 155 -10.90 14.67 -9.24
N PHE A 156 -12.11 14.49 -9.81
CA PHE A 156 -12.56 13.18 -10.27
C PHE A 156 -11.69 12.60 -11.39
N VAL A 157 -11.32 13.43 -12.38
CA VAL A 157 -10.40 13.03 -13.46
C VAL A 157 -9.02 12.66 -12.89
N CYS A 158 -8.47 13.48 -11.99
CA CYS A 158 -7.19 13.19 -11.34
C CYS A 158 -7.22 11.86 -10.57
N LEU A 159 -8.31 11.57 -9.84
CA LEU A 159 -8.49 10.30 -9.13
C LEU A 159 -8.55 9.10 -10.10
N ILE A 160 -9.32 9.20 -11.18
CA ILE A 160 -9.39 8.14 -12.20
C ILE A 160 -8.02 7.90 -12.82
N VAL A 161 -7.33 8.96 -13.24
CA VAL A 161 -6.00 8.81 -13.86
C VAL A 161 -5.02 8.18 -12.88
N MET A 162 -4.99 8.62 -11.61
CA MET A 162 -4.08 8.04 -10.62
C MET A 162 -4.45 6.61 -10.23
N ALA A 163 -5.73 6.23 -10.27
CA ALA A 163 -6.17 4.87 -9.99
C ALA A 163 -5.92 3.90 -11.16
N CYS A 164 -6.17 4.34 -12.40
CA CYS A 164 -6.15 3.49 -13.59
C CYS A 164 -4.79 3.50 -14.31
N CYS A 165 -3.98 4.54 -14.18
CA CYS A 165 -2.72 4.71 -14.92
C CYS A 165 -1.51 4.60 -14.00
N GLY A 166 -0.97 3.38 -13.86
CA GLY A 166 0.21 3.10 -13.03
C GLY A 166 1.45 3.93 -13.38
N ASP A 167 1.69 4.14 -14.68
CA ASP A 167 2.82 4.93 -15.15
C ASP A 167 2.77 6.39 -14.68
N VAL A 168 1.57 6.99 -14.69
CA VAL A 168 1.35 8.38 -14.28
C VAL A 168 1.69 8.56 -12.80
N ARG A 169 1.27 7.62 -11.93
CA ARG A 169 1.49 7.74 -10.47
C ARG A 169 2.89 7.32 -10.03
N ARG A 170 3.60 6.49 -10.80
CA ARG A 170 4.95 6.00 -10.46
C ARG A 170 6.07 6.87 -11.01
N GLN A 171 5.85 7.56 -12.13
CA GLN A 171 6.90 8.28 -12.84
C GLN A 171 6.89 9.79 -12.53
N ALA A 172 8.05 10.31 -12.13
CA ALA A 172 8.28 11.75 -12.03
C ALA A 172 8.58 12.36 -13.43
N PRO A 173 8.16 13.60 -13.72
CA PRO A 173 7.48 14.55 -12.83
C PRO A 173 5.94 14.40 -12.81
N MET A 174 5.39 13.51 -13.63
CA MET A 174 3.95 13.43 -13.88
C MET A 174 3.15 13.16 -12.61
N ASN A 175 3.67 12.29 -11.75
CA ASN A 175 3.05 11.94 -10.49
C ASN A 175 2.85 13.15 -9.55
N PHE A 176 3.84 14.05 -9.44
CA PHE A 176 3.76 15.27 -8.65
C PHE A 176 2.87 16.33 -9.29
N ILE A 177 2.82 16.39 -10.63
CA ILE A 177 1.94 17.31 -11.36
C ILE A 177 0.47 16.96 -11.07
N PHE A 178 0.08 15.69 -11.28
CA PHE A 178 -1.28 15.24 -11.02
C PHE A 178 -1.66 15.37 -9.55
N LEU A 179 -0.74 15.02 -8.64
CA LEU A 179 -0.95 15.20 -7.20
C LEU A 179 -1.14 16.67 -6.84
N GLY A 180 -0.35 17.58 -7.41
CA GLY A 180 -0.45 19.02 -7.17
C GLY A 180 -1.78 19.60 -7.68
N ILE A 181 -2.18 19.25 -8.90
CA ILE A 181 -3.47 19.65 -9.48
C ILE A 181 -4.62 19.14 -8.62
N PHE A 182 -4.60 17.85 -8.26
CA PHE A 182 -5.58 17.24 -7.36
C PHE A 182 -5.65 18.00 -6.04
N THR A 183 -4.50 18.24 -5.40
CA THR A 183 -4.43 18.88 -4.08
C THR A 183 -5.00 20.30 -4.12
N VAL A 184 -4.66 21.10 -5.13
CA VAL A 184 -5.17 22.47 -5.27
C VAL A 184 -6.68 22.47 -5.55
N ALA A 185 -7.15 21.59 -6.45
CA ALA A 185 -8.56 21.50 -6.78
C ALA A 185 -9.40 21.04 -5.57
N GLU A 186 -8.93 20.01 -4.84
CA GLU A 186 -9.59 19.53 -3.62
C GLU A 186 -9.57 20.60 -2.52
N SER A 187 -8.43 21.28 -2.32
CA SER A 187 -8.31 22.38 -1.35
C SER A 187 -9.30 23.51 -1.65
N PHE A 188 -9.54 23.82 -2.93
CA PHE A 188 -10.55 24.78 -3.34
C PHE A 188 -11.97 24.30 -3.00
N LEU A 189 -12.32 23.04 -3.31
CA LEU A 189 -13.62 22.46 -2.96
C LEU A 189 -13.87 22.51 -1.45
N LEU A 190 -12.89 22.10 -0.66
CA LEU A 190 -12.96 22.12 0.80
C LEU A 190 -13.05 23.53 1.35
N GLY A 191 -12.32 24.49 0.78
CA GLY A 191 -12.42 25.89 1.15
C GLY A 191 -13.83 26.45 0.93
N VAL A 192 -14.40 26.24 -0.26
CA VAL A 192 -15.77 26.66 -0.59
C VAL A 192 -16.79 25.95 0.32
N THR A 193 -16.67 24.64 0.48
CA THR A 193 -17.59 23.83 1.29
C THR A 193 -17.54 24.20 2.75
N SER A 194 -16.34 24.40 3.33
CA SER A 194 -16.20 24.79 4.73
C SER A 194 -16.73 26.21 4.98
N SER A 195 -16.73 27.07 3.96
CA SER A 195 -17.16 28.46 4.09
C SER A 195 -18.66 28.66 4.34
N VAL A 196 -19.48 27.62 4.17
CA VAL A 196 -20.92 27.68 4.51
C VAL A 196 -21.19 27.42 5.99
N TYR A 197 -20.20 26.88 6.72
CA TYR A 197 -20.29 26.64 8.16
C TYR A 197 -19.77 27.83 8.96
N ALA A 198 -20.19 27.92 10.23
CA ALA A 198 -19.64 28.90 11.15
C ALA A 198 -18.12 28.68 11.37
N VAL A 199 -17.36 29.76 11.48
CA VAL A 199 -15.88 29.71 11.59
C VAL A 199 -15.44 28.88 12.80
N ASP A 200 -16.12 29.02 13.93
CA ASP A 200 -15.83 28.27 15.15
C ASP A 200 -16.14 26.76 14.99
N ALA A 201 -17.19 26.39 14.25
CA ALA A 201 -17.48 25.01 13.88
C ALA A 201 -16.35 24.40 13.05
N VAL A 202 -15.86 25.13 12.04
CA VAL A 202 -14.76 24.66 11.19
C VAL A 202 -13.47 24.50 11.97
N MET A 203 -13.13 25.46 12.84
CA MET A 203 -11.93 25.39 13.68
C MET A 203 -11.98 24.19 14.64
N MET A 204 -13.15 23.90 15.24
CA MET A 204 -13.32 22.69 16.05
C MET A 204 -13.18 21.41 15.21
N ALA A 205 -13.79 21.36 14.02
CA ALA A 205 -13.68 20.20 13.13
C ALA A 205 -12.22 19.92 12.75
N VAL A 206 -11.45 20.96 12.41
CA VAL A 206 -10.00 20.84 12.13
C VAL A 206 -9.26 20.28 13.35
N GLY A 207 -9.51 20.83 14.54
CA GLY A 207 -8.85 20.39 15.78
C GLY A 207 -9.15 18.93 16.14
N ILE A 208 -10.42 18.53 16.06
CA ILE A 208 -10.85 17.15 16.34
C ILE A 208 -10.28 16.20 15.29
N THR A 209 -10.32 16.56 14.00
CA THR A 209 -9.76 15.74 12.92
C THR A 209 -8.27 15.50 13.16
N ALA A 210 -7.50 16.55 13.46
CA ALA A 210 -6.07 16.43 13.73
C ALA A 210 -5.79 15.49 14.93
N ALA A 211 -6.56 15.63 16.01
CA ALA A 211 -6.42 14.77 17.19
C ALA A 211 -6.77 13.29 16.89
N VAL A 212 -7.88 13.05 16.19
CA VAL A 212 -8.32 11.70 15.78
C VAL A 212 -7.30 11.07 14.85
N CYS A 213 -6.86 11.79 13.81
CA CYS A 213 -5.92 11.26 12.84
C CYS A 213 -4.57 10.95 13.48
N LEU A 214 -4.07 11.80 14.38
CA LEU A 214 -2.85 11.52 15.13
C LEU A 214 -3.01 10.29 16.02
N ALA A 215 -4.11 10.19 16.77
CA ALA A 215 -4.35 9.06 17.66
C ALA A 215 -4.46 7.73 16.88
N LEU A 216 -5.20 7.71 15.78
CA LEU A 216 -5.37 6.53 14.93
C LEU A 216 -4.09 6.14 14.21
N THR A 217 -3.30 7.11 13.75
CA THR A 217 -1.99 6.86 13.15
C THR A 217 -1.04 6.22 14.15
N LEU A 218 -0.96 6.77 15.37
CA LEU A 218 -0.16 6.19 16.45
C LEU A 218 -0.65 4.80 16.84
N PHE A 219 -1.97 4.59 16.88
CA PHE A 219 -2.56 3.28 17.12
C PHE A 219 -2.17 2.28 16.02
N ALA A 220 -2.28 2.66 14.75
CA ALA A 220 -1.93 1.83 13.60
C ALA A 220 -0.46 1.39 13.66
N PHE A 221 0.44 2.28 14.08
CA PHE A 221 1.87 2.01 14.24
C PHE A 221 2.22 1.01 15.35
N GLN A 222 1.38 0.90 16.37
CA GLN A 222 1.68 0.12 17.58
C GLN A 222 0.84 -1.15 17.71
N THR A 223 -0.32 -1.20 17.06
CA THR A 223 -1.25 -2.32 17.20
C THR A 223 -0.68 -3.59 16.57
N LYS A 224 -0.97 -4.73 17.21
CA LYS A 224 -0.60 -6.06 16.72
C LYS A 224 -1.67 -6.66 15.78
N TRP A 225 -2.83 -6.03 15.70
CA TRP A 225 -3.93 -6.48 14.86
C TRP A 225 -3.67 -6.05 13.42
N ASP A 226 -3.80 -6.99 12.50
CA ASP A 226 -3.69 -6.73 11.06
C ASP A 226 -5.03 -6.26 10.50
N PHE A 227 -5.19 -4.94 10.33
CA PHE A 227 -6.37 -4.34 9.70
C PHE A 227 -6.32 -4.45 8.18
N THR A 228 -5.17 -4.75 7.56
CA THR A 228 -5.04 -4.85 6.09
C THR A 228 -5.89 -5.99 5.51
N VAL A 229 -6.35 -6.93 6.33
CA VAL A 229 -7.29 -7.99 5.92
C VAL A 229 -8.72 -7.48 5.71
N MET A 230 -9.07 -6.30 6.26
CA MET A 230 -10.42 -5.73 6.20
C MET A 230 -10.72 -5.00 4.88
N GLY A 231 -9.80 -4.97 3.92
CA GLY A 231 -9.96 -4.19 2.68
C GLY A 231 -11.25 -4.50 1.91
N GLY A 232 -11.65 -5.77 1.82
CA GLY A 232 -12.92 -6.16 1.19
C GLY A 232 -14.15 -5.68 1.96
N PHE A 233 -14.10 -5.72 3.30
CA PHE A 233 -15.17 -5.18 4.15
C PHE A 233 -15.28 -3.65 4.00
N LEU A 234 -14.15 -2.95 4.04
CA LEU A 234 -14.09 -1.50 3.90
C LEU A 234 -14.63 -1.05 2.53
N LEU A 235 -14.28 -1.74 1.44
CA LEU A 235 -14.83 -1.48 0.12
C LEU A 235 -16.37 -1.60 0.11
N CYS A 236 -16.91 -2.70 0.63
CA CYS A 236 -18.35 -2.88 0.73
C CYS A 236 -19.01 -1.79 1.59
N ALA A 237 -18.40 -1.43 2.72
CA ALA A 237 -18.89 -0.39 3.62
C ALA A 237 -18.95 0.99 2.91
N THR A 238 -17.92 1.34 2.14
CA THR A 238 -17.89 2.57 1.35
C THR A 238 -18.93 2.58 0.23
N VAL A 239 -19.16 1.46 -0.44
CA VAL A 239 -20.23 1.35 -1.46
C VAL A 239 -21.60 1.55 -0.81
N VAL A 240 -21.86 0.94 0.34
CA VAL A 240 -23.10 1.16 1.10
C VAL A 240 -23.24 2.61 1.53
N LEU A 241 -22.16 3.22 2.03
CA LEU A 241 -22.12 4.63 2.41
C LEU A 241 -22.42 5.53 1.20
N LEU A 242 -21.86 5.25 0.04
CA LEU A 242 -22.10 5.99 -1.20
C LEU A 242 -23.56 5.91 -1.65
N VAL A 243 -24.15 4.70 -1.64
CA VAL A 243 -25.57 4.52 -1.97
C VAL A 243 -26.47 5.24 -0.96
N PHE A 244 -26.13 5.17 0.33
CA PHE A 244 -26.85 5.93 1.36
C PHE A 244 -26.72 7.44 1.12
N GLY A 245 -25.53 7.94 0.78
CA GLY A 245 -25.33 9.35 0.41
C GLY A 245 -26.21 9.79 -0.75
N ILE A 246 -26.35 8.97 -1.80
CA ILE A 246 -27.25 9.25 -2.94
C ILE A 246 -28.71 9.31 -2.49
N VAL A 247 -29.16 8.35 -1.66
CA VAL A 247 -30.54 8.36 -1.13
C VAL A 247 -30.79 9.58 -0.25
N ALA A 248 -29.80 9.97 0.58
CA ALA A 248 -29.90 11.11 1.49
C ALA A 248 -30.08 12.45 0.75
N ILE A 249 -29.60 12.58 -0.50
CA ILE A 249 -29.84 13.77 -1.34
C ILE A 249 -31.34 14.01 -1.55
N PHE A 250 -32.16 12.96 -1.63
CA PHE A 250 -33.61 13.06 -1.81
C PHE A 250 -34.38 13.32 -0.50
N ILE A 251 -33.70 13.36 0.65
CA ILE A 251 -34.30 13.62 1.97
C ILE A 251 -33.58 14.82 2.62
N PRO A 252 -33.57 16.01 1.98
CA PRO A 252 -32.86 17.17 2.50
C PRO A 252 -33.47 17.67 3.81
N GLY A 253 -32.62 18.19 4.70
CA GLY A 253 -33.05 18.83 5.96
C GLY A 253 -33.34 17.88 7.12
N ASN A 254 -33.29 16.55 6.92
CA ASN A 254 -33.44 15.59 8.01
C ASN A 254 -32.15 15.47 8.82
N LYS A 255 -32.07 16.20 9.95
CA LYS A 255 -30.90 16.22 10.84
C LYS A 255 -30.48 14.84 11.33
N ILE A 256 -31.43 13.95 11.62
CA ILE A 256 -31.12 12.59 12.10
C ILE A 256 -30.40 11.81 10.99
N VAL A 257 -30.92 11.86 9.76
CA VAL A 257 -30.28 11.20 8.61
C VAL A 257 -28.88 11.76 8.38
N THR A 258 -28.71 13.08 8.40
CA THR A 258 -27.41 13.74 8.24
C THR A 258 -26.41 13.31 9.32
N LEU A 259 -26.83 13.31 10.60
CA LEU A 259 -25.98 12.91 11.72
C LEU A 259 -25.58 11.43 11.64
N VAL A 260 -26.53 10.54 11.32
CA VAL A 260 -26.26 9.10 11.16
C VAL A 260 -25.31 8.87 10.00
N TYR A 261 -25.57 9.47 8.84
CA TYR A 261 -24.71 9.37 7.66
C TYR A 261 -23.29 9.84 7.97
N ALA A 262 -23.15 11.02 8.58
CA ALA A 262 -21.85 11.57 8.91
C ALA A 262 -21.11 10.78 10.00
N SER A 263 -21.82 10.28 11.01
CA SER A 263 -21.21 9.45 12.07
C SER A 263 -20.67 8.12 11.51
N ILE A 264 -21.45 7.46 10.64
CA ILE A 264 -21.01 6.23 9.98
C ILE A 264 -19.83 6.52 9.05
N GLY A 265 -19.89 7.60 8.27
CA GLY A 265 -18.80 8.03 7.40
C GLY A 265 -17.51 8.30 8.17
N ALA A 266 -17.55 9.08 9.24
CA ALA A 266 -16.40 9.36 10.10
C ALA A 266 -15.78 8.07 10.65
N LEU A 267 -16.60 7.10 11.07
CA LEU A 267 -16.12 5.81 11.57
C LEU A 267 -15.45 4.97 10.46
N ILE A 268 -16.09 4.88 9.29
CA ILE A 268 -15.56 4.10 8.15
C ILE A 268 -14.21 4.67 7.70
N PHE A 269 -14.11 5.98 7.49
CA PHE A 269 -12.85 6.59 7.06
C PHE A 269 -11.78 6.61 8.17
N SER A 270 -12.18 6.59 9.44
CA SER A 270 -11.25 6.33 10.55
C SER A 270 -10.65 4.92 10.46
N LEU A 271 -11.42 3.92 10.06
CA LEU A 271 -10.91 2.57 9.81
C LEU A 271 -10.05 2.49 8.56
N TYR A 272 -10.40 3.21 7.48
CA TYR A 272 -9.51 3.36 6.32
C TYR A 272 -8.17 3.99 6.70
N LEU A 273 -8.15 5.05 7.51
CA LEU A 273 -6.90 5.66 7.94
C LEU A 273 -5.98 4.66 8.63
N VAL A 274 -6.52 3.79 9.50
CA VAL A 274 -5.76 2.70 10.13
C VAL A 274 -5.29 1.68 9.10
N TYR A 275 -6.19 1.25 8.20
CA TYR A 275 -5.92 0.30 7.12
C TYR A 275 -4.80 0.79 6.19
N ASP A 276 -4.92 1.99 5.63
CA ASP A 276 -3.97 2.57 4.68
C ASP A 276 -2.63 2.89 5.35
N THR A 277 -2.66 3.30 6.63
CA THR A 277 -1.43 3.48 7.42
C THR A 277 -0.68 2.15 7.55
N GLN A 278 -1.36 1.05 7.86
CA GLN A 278 -0.73 -0.28 7.96
C GLN A 278 -0.26 -0.79 6.59
N LEU A 279 -1.05 -0.58 5.54
CA LEU A 279 -0.72 -0.99 4.18
C LEU A 279 0.57 -0.31 3.68
N MET A 280 0.75 0.97 4.02
CA MET A 280 1.97 1.72 3.73
C MET A 280 3.17 1.23 4.56
N MET A 281 2.99 0.98 5.87
CA MET A 281 4.07 0.51 6.73
C MET A 281 4.63 -0.85 6.30
N GLY A 282 3.78 -1.72 5.75
CA GLY A 282 4.18 -3.08 5.39
C GLY A 282 4.68 -3.89 6.61
N GLY A 283 5.43 -4.96 6.35
CA GLY A 283 5.97 -5.85 7.38
C GLY A 283 5.23 -7.19 7.45
N LYS A 284 4.95 -7.70 8.66
CA LYS A 284 4.29 -9.01 8.88
C LYS A 284 2.81 -9.08 8.47
N HIS A 285 2.28 -7.98 7.94
CA HIS A 285 0.90 -7.89 7.48
C HIS A 285 0.74 -8.56 6.12
N LYS A 286 -0.45 -9.10 5.84
CA LYS A 286 -0.69 -9.87 4.61
C LYS A 286 -0.53 -9.04 3.33
N TYR A 287 -0.79 -7.74 3.41
CA TYR A 287 -0.73 -6.83 2.26
C TYR A 287 0.19 -5.64 2.55
N SER A 288 0.94 -5.20 1.54
CA SER A 288 1.76 -3.99 1.62
C SER A 288 1.83 -3.26 0.28
N ILE A 289 1.97 -1.93 0.34
CA ILE A 289 2.21 -1.10 -0.84
C ILE A 289 3.71 -1.12 -1.20
N SER A 290 4.02 -1.18 -2.49
CA SER A 290 5.39 -1.03 -3.01
C SER A 290 5.93 0.37 -2.67
N PRO A 291 7.20 0.51 -2.23
CA PRO A 291 7.80 1.82 -1.97
C PRO A 291 7.76 2.83 -3.14
N GLU A 292 7.57 2.36 -4.37
CA GLU A 292 7.41 3.21 -5.57
C GLU A 292 6.07 3.96 -5.60
N GLU A 293 5.10 3.52 -4.80
CA GLU A 293 3.71 4.00 -4.80
C GLU A 293 3.45 5.05 -3.73
N TYR A 294 4.46 5.86 -3.39
CA TYR A 294 4.36 6.85 -2.31
C TYR A 294 3.32 7.92 -2.59
N ILE A 295 3.06 8.23 -3.86
CA ILE A 295 2.00 9.17 -4.25
C ILE A 295 0.62 8.57 -3.99
N PHE A 296 0.43 7.30 -4.33
CA PHE A 296 -0.82 6.59 -4.09
C PHE A 296 -1.10 6.43 -2.59
N ALA A 297 -0.09 6.05 -1.81
CA ALA A 297 -0.21 5.98 -0.35
C ALA A 297 -0.53 7.35 0.28
N ALA A 298 0.13 8.43 -0.16
CA ALA A 298 -0.16 9.78 0.31
C ALA A 298 -1.58 10.22 -0.04
N LEU A 299 -2.02 9.92 -1.26
CA LEU A 299 -3.37 10.25 -1.73
C LEU A 299 -4.46 9.55 -0.92
N ASN A 300 -4.30 8.25 -0.61
CA ASN A 300 -5.27 7.53 0.22
C ASN A 300 -5.35 8.14 1.63
N LEU A 301 -4.21 8.30 2.30
CA LEU A 301 -4.18 8.92 3.64
C LEU A 301 -4.78 10.33 3.63
N TYR A 302 -4.53 11.11 2.57
CA TYR A 302 -5.13 12.42 2.41
C TYR A 302 -6.65 12.34 2.30
N LEU A 303 -7.18 11.49 1.43
CA LEU A 303 -8.63 11.29 1.27
C LEU A 303 -9.28 10.82 2.57
N ASP A 304 -8.65 9.95 3.35
CA ASP A 304 -9.18 9.51 4.64
C ASP A 304 -9.31 10.68 5.61
N ILE A 305 -8.26 11.48 5.76
CA ILE A 305 -8.23 12.64 6.66
C ILE A 305 -9.26 13.69 6.22
N ILE A 306 -9.35 13.99 4.93
CA ILE A 306 -10.32 14.95 4.40
C ILE A 306 -11.76 14.48 4.61
N ASN A 307 -12.05 13.20 4.38
CA ASN A 307 -13.38 12.66 4.61
C ASN A 307 -13.74 12.68 6.10
N ILE A 308 -12.81 12.28 6.99
CA ILE A 308 -12.99 12.42 8.44
C ILE A 308 -13.31 13.88 8.80
N PHE A 309 -12.57 14.86 8.24
CA PHE A 309 -12.84 16.28 8.44
C PHE A 309 -14.24 16.69 7.99
N LEU A 310 -14.65 16.36 6.77
CA LEU A 310 -15.97 16.71 6.23
C LEU A 310 -17.09 16.10 7.06
N TYR A 311 -16.94 14.86 7.50
CA TYR A 311 -17.94 14.20 8.34
C TYR A 311 -18.02 14.80 9.74
N ILE A 312 -16.88 15.07 10.38
CA ILE A 312 -16.85 15.77 11.68
C ILE A 312 -17.47 17.16 11.55
N LEU A 313 -17.13 17.90 10.50
CA LEU A 313 -17.71 19.22 10.23
C LEU A 313 -19.22 19.14 10.05
N THR A 314 -19.70 18.15 9.30
CA THR A 314 -21.14 17.90 9.11
C THR A 314 -21.83 17.57 10.42
N ILE A 315 -21.22 16.76 11.29
CA ILE A 315 -21.75 16.44 12.63
C ILE A 315 -21.88 17.70 13.47
N ILE A 316 -20.83 18.50 13.53
CA ILE A 316 -20.81 19.74 14.32
C ILE A 316 -21.84 20.74 13.79
N GLY A 317 -21.95 20.92 12.48
CA GLY A 317 -22.94 21.79 11.86
C GLY A 317 -24.37 21.33 12.19
N ALA A 318 -24.68 20.06 11.93
CA ALA A 318 -26.02 19.51 12.16
C ALA A 318 -26.43 19.44 13.64
N ALA A 319 -25.48 19.40 14.56
CA ALA A 319 -25.74 19.42 16.00
C ALA A 319 -25.97 20.84 16.57
N ARG A 320 -25.58 21.88 15.82
CA ARG A 320 -25.68 23.29 16.25
C ARG A 320 -26.89 24.01 15.65
N ASP A 321 -27.23 23.68 14.40
CA ASP A 321 -28.41 24.20 13.70
C ASP A 321 -29.68 23.47 14.14
#